data_AF-A0AA38IDZ2-F1
#
_entry.id   AF-A0AA38IDZ2-F1
#
_cell.length_a   1.000
_cell.length_b   1.000
_cell.length_c   1.000
_cell.angle_alpha   90.00
_cell.angle_beta   90.00
_cell.angle_gamma   90.00
#
_symmetry.space_group_name_H-M   'P 1'
#
loop_
_entity.id
_entity.type
_entity.pdbx_description
1 polymer ?
#
loop_
_entity_poly.entity_id
_entity_poly.type
_entity_poly.pdbx_seq_one_letter_code
_entity_poly.pdbx_strand_id
1 'polypeptide(L)'
;MVTVERIVEGCMLGEGPHWDVATQSLYFIDLIDKNILKYTPSTKKLSKVPVEKAPSFIIPVEGETNQFIISQQNELVIISWDDESNNIKILQKICGVETPAETPKLFNDAKCDCSGRLWAGAHSIASDFAKTEPLGALYSV
;
A
#
# COMPACT_ATOMS: atom_id res chain seq x y z
N MET A 1 18.18 17.11 -20.59
CA MET A 1 16.76 17.51 -20.51
C MET A 1 16.02 16.34 -19.89
N VAL A 2 15.26 16.54 -18.82
CA VAL A 2 14.49 15.47 -18.18
C VAL A 2 13.18 15.30 -18.95
N THR A 3 12.85 14.09 -19.38
CA THR A 3 11.58 13.74 -20.03
C THR A 3 10.65 13.11 -19.01
N VAL A 4 9.39 13.54 -19.00
CA VAL A 4 8.33 12.91 -18.20
C VAL A 4 7.55 11.97 -19.10
N GLU A 5 7.49 10.69 -18.73
CA GLU A 5 6.77 9.64 -19.46
C GLU A 5 5.58 9.14 -18.64
N ARG A 6 4.43 8.94 -19.31
CA ARG A 6 3.28 8.27 -18.71
C ARG A 6 3.41 6.76 -18.89
N ILE A 7 3.61 6.02 -17.81
CA ILE A 7 3.94 4.58 -17.84
C ILE A 7 2.74 3.64 -17.68
N VAL A 8 1.63 4.11 -17.11
CA VAL A 8 0.38 3.33 -16.91
C VAL A 8 -0.84 4.19 -17.22
N GLU A 9 -1.90 3.58 -17.73
CA GLU A 9 -3.21 4.22 -17.91
C GLU A 9 -4.14 3.86 -16.76
N GLY A 10 -4.69 4.87 -16.08
CA GLY A 10 -5.85 4.71 -15.20
C GLY A 10 -5.58 4.02 -13.85
N CYS A 11 -5.42 4.83 -12.81
CA CYS A 11 -5.80 4.47 -11.44
C CYS A 11 -6.82 5.50 -10.96
N MET A 12 -7.84 5.07 -10.23
CA MET A 12 -8.77 6.01 -9.60
C MET A 12 -8.06 6.82 -8.52
N LEU A 13 -7.19 6.17 -7.74
CA LEU A 13 -6.21 6.83 -6.89
C LEU A 13 -4.94 5.97 -6.76
N GLY A 14 -3.99 6.22 -7.67
CA GLY A 14 -2.68 5.55 -7.67
C GLY A 14 -1.75 6.11 -6.60
N GLU A 15 -1.29 5.27 -5.68
CA GLU A 15 -0.53 5.69 -4.48
C GLU A 15 0.51 4.65 -4.05
N GLY A 16 1.36 5.03 -3.09
CA GLY A 16 2.30 4.13 -2.43
C GLY A 16 3.33 3.43 -3.34
N PRO A 17 4.02 4.14 -4.26
CA PRO A 17 5.02 3.52 -5.13
C PRO A 17 6.23 3.01 -4.34
N HIS A 18 6.58 1.74 -4.58
CA HIS A 18 7.74 1.06 -4.03
C HIS A 18 8.53 0.36 -5.14
N TRP A 19 9.80 0.74 -5.30
CA TRP A 19 10.70 0.07 -6.25
C TRP A 19 11.36 -1.14 -5.60
N ASP A 20 11.05 -2.33 -6.10
CA ASP A 20 11.75 -3.55 -5.70
C ASP A 20 12.96 -3.79 -6.61
N VAL A 21 14.14 -3.74 -6.01
CA VAL A 21 15.41 -3.94 -6.73
C VAL A 21 15.58 -5.38 -7.17
N ALA A 22 15.11 -6.36 -6.38
CA ALA A 22 15.35 -7.78 -6.67
C ALA A 22 14.64 -8.21 -7.96
N THR A 23 13.39 -7.79 -8.15
CA THR A 23 12.59 -8.10 -9.35
C THR A 23 12.58 -7.00 -10.40
N GLN A 24 13.30 -5.89 -10.19
CA GLN A 24 13.32 -4.71 -11.06
C GLN A 24 11.90 -4.26 -11.44
N SER A 25 11.05 -4.16 -10.44
CA SER A 25 9.63 -3.88 -10.63
C SER A 25 9.14 -2.79 -9.67
N LEU A 26 8.20 -1.99 -10.16
CA LEU A 26 7.50 -0.98 -9.37
C LEU A 26 6.20 -1.58 -8.85
N TYR A 27 6.08 -1.70 -7.53
CA TYR A 27 4.83 -2.01 -6.86
C TYR A 27 4.13 -0.72 -6.45
N PHE A 28 2.81 -0.69 -6.54
CA PHE A 28 1.98 0.43 -6.09
C PHE A 28 0.54 -0.06 -5.94
N ILE A 29 -0.36 0.81 -5.49
CA ILE A 29 -1.77 0.46 -5.28
C ILE A 29 -2.71 1.38 -6.04
N ASP A 30 -3.95 0.92 -6.21
CA ASP A 30 -5.10 1.78 -6.52
C ASP A 30 -6.06 1.70 -5.32
N LEU A 31 -6.12 2.79 -4.54
CA LEU A 31 -6.84 2.82 -3.28
C LEU A 31 -8.36 2.69 -3.48
N ILE A 32 -8.89 3.44 -4.46
CA ILE A 32 -10.34 3.53 -4.69
C ILE A 32 -10.85 2.25 -5.35
N ASP A 33 -10.16 1.76 -6.38
CA ASP A 33 -10.56 0.52 -7.07
C ASP A 33 -10.07 -0.75 -6.36
N LYS A 34 -9.39 -0.61 -5.21
CA LYS A 34 -8.91 -1.68 -4.34
C LYS A 34 -8.03 -2.70 -5.06
N ASN A 35 -6.96 -2.22 -5.69
CA ASN A 35 -6.01 -3.09 -6.38
C ASN A 35 -4.59 -2.92 -5.88
N ILE A 36 -3.83 -4.01 -5.96
CA ILE A 36 -2.37 -3.99 -5.94
C ILE A 36 -1.90 -4.12 -7.38
N LEU A 37 -0.86 -3.35 -7.72
CA LEU A 37 -0.29 -3.30 -9.06
C LEU A 37 1.23 -3.56 -9.01
N LYS A 38 1.71 -4.22 -10.06
CA LYS A 38 3.15 -4.40 -10.33
C LYS A 38 3.42 -4.01 -11.78
N TYR A 39 4.35 -3.09 -11.98
CA TYR A 39 4.84 -2.69 -13.29
C TYR A 39 6.29 -3.12 -13.48
N THR A 40 6.59 -3.83 -14.56
CA THR A 40 7.94 -4.26 -14.91
C THR A 40 8.43 -3.51 -16.15
N PRO A 41 9.36 -2.54 -16.02
CA PRO A 41 9.74 -1.65 -17.13
C PRO A 41 10.33 -2.36 -18.34
N SER A 42 11.11 -3.43 -18.12
CA SER A 42 11.78 -4.18 -19.20
C SER A 42 10.79 -4.84 -20.17
N THR A 43 9.61 -5.23 -19.69
CA THR A 43 8.55 -5.88 -20.48
C THR A 43 7.35 -4.97 -20.71
N LYS A 44 7.31 -3.80 -20.04
CA LYS A 44 6.14 -2.92 -19.94
C LYS A 44 4.87 -3.64 -19.46
N LYS A 45 5.01 -4.78 -18.77
CA LYS A 45 3.90 -5.55 -18.21
C LYS A 45 3.35 -4.83 -16.98
N LEU A 46 2.04 -4.66 -16.94
CA LEU A 46 1.29 -4.24 -15.75
C LEU A 46 0.46 -5.44 -15.26
N SER A 47 0.82 -6.00 -14.12
CA SER A 47 -0.01 -6.97 -13.39
C SER A 47 -0.88 -6.24 -12.37
N LYS A 48 -2.12 -6.71 -12.19
CA LYS A 48 -3.08 -6.16 -11.23
C LYS A 48 -3.79 -7.30 -10.51
N VAL A 49 -3.98 -7.17 -9.20
CA VAL A 49 -4.79 -8.10 -8.39
C VAL A 49 -5.76 -7.33 -7.49
N PRO A 50 -7.05 -7.72 -7.45
CA PRO A 50 -8.01 -7.09 -6.56
C PRO A 50 -7.78 -7.54 -5.10
N VAL A 51 -8.12 -6.66 -4.17
CA VAL A 51 -8.15 -6.95 -2.73
C VAL A 51 -9.50 -6.57 -2.13
N GLU A 52 -9.87 -7.22 -1.02
CA GLU A 52 -11.20 -7.05 -0.41
C GLU A 52 -11.39 -5.66 0.21
N LYS A 53 -10.36 -5.20 0.93
CA LYS A 53 -10.31 -3.91 1.62
C LYS A 53 -9.33 -2.98 0.91
N ALA A 54 -9.65 -1.68 0.89
CA ALA A 54 -8.81 -0.67 0.25
C ALA A 54 -7.40 -0.68 0.85
N PRO A 55 -6.36 -0.92 0.02
CA PRO A 55 -4.97 -0.77 0.42
C PRO A 55 -4.54 0.69 0.24
N SER A 56 -3.54 1.11 0.98
CA SER A 56 -2.96 2.46 0.91
C SER A 56 -1.45 2.45 0.65
N PHE A 57 -0.80 1.29 0.82
CA PHE A 57 0.60 1.07 0.45
C PHE A 57 0.86 -0.43 0.22
N ILE A 58 2.02 -0.72 -0.37
CA ILE A 58 2.58 -2.07 -0.50
C ILE A 58 4.10 -2.03 -0.35
N ILE A 59 4.66 -2.89 0.50
CA ILE A 59 6.10 -2.97 0.76
C ILE A 59 6.53 -4.44 0.79
N PRO A 60 7.55 -4.87 0.03
CA PRO A 60 8.11 -6.22 0.10
C PRO A 60 8.66 -6.55 1.50
N VAL A 61 8.49 -7.81 1.92
CA VAL A 61 9.10 -8.31 3.17
C VAL A 61 10.54 -8.77 2.88
N GLU A 62 11.50 -8.26 3.65
CA GLU A 62 12.91 -8.62 3.50
C GLU A 62 13.13 -10.13 3.68
N GLY A 63 13.93 -10.72 2.81
CA GLY A 63 14.26 -12.16 2.84
C GLY A 63 13.16 -13.07 2.31
N GLU A 64 11.98 -12.55 2.00
CA GLU A 64 10.84 -13.32 1.54
C GLU A 64 10.57 -13.13 0.05
N THR A 65 10.14 -14.20 -0.61
CA THR A 65 9.71 -14.15 -2.01
C THR A 65 8.21 -13.96 -2.09
N ASN A 66 7.75 -13.01 -2.91
CA ASN A 66 6.34 -12.76 -3.16
C ASN A 66 5.51 -12.44 -1.91
N GLN A 67 6.15 -12.01 -0.80
CA GLN A 67 5.48 -11.58 0.40
C GLN A 67 5.57 -10.06 0.56
N PHE A 68 4.44 -9.46 0.94
CA PHE A 68 4.32 -8.02 1.05
C PHE A 68 3.53 -7.65 2.30
N ILE A 69 3.93 -6.58 2.97
CA ILE A 69 3.08 -5.90 3.94
C ILE A 69 2.23 -4.89 3.18
N ILE A 70 0.92 -4.95 3.42
CA ILE A 70 -0.05 -3.96 2.95
C ILE A 70 -0.89 -3.45 4.12
N SER A 71 -1.47 -2.28 3.95
CA SER A 71 -2.64 -1.91 4.74
C SER A 71 -3.89 -2.58 4.19
N GLN A 72 -4.83 -2.88 5.09
CA GLN A 72 -6.22 -3.11 4.79
C GLN A 72 -7.03 -2.18 5.69
N GLN A 73 -7.33 -0.97 5.20
CA GLN A 73 -7.93 0.09 6.00
C GLN A 73 -7.09 0.43 7.26
N ASN A 74 -7.49 -0.04 8.43
CA ASN A 74 -6.86 0.21 9.72
C ASN A 74 -5.97 -0.94 10.22
N GLU A 75 -5.81 -1.98 9.40
CA GLU A 75 -5.06 -3.20 9.72
C GLU A 75 -3.80 -3.30 8.87
N LEU A 76 -2.76 -3.93 9.42
CA LEU A 76 -1.56 -4.32 8.69
C LEU A 76 -1.55 -5.85 8.55
N VAL A 77 -1.34 -6.31 7.32
CA VAL A 77 -1.31 -7.73 7.00
C VAL A 77 -0.12 -8.05 6.11
N ILE A 78 0.44 -9.25 6.29
CA ILE A 78 1.36 -9.87 5.33
C ILE A 78 0.51 -10.68 4.36
N ILE A 79 0.68 -10.41 3.07
CA ILE A 79 0.08 -11.17 1.98
C ILE A 79 1.15 -11.90 1.18
N SER A 80 0.73 -12.91 0.42
CA SER A 80 1.49 -13.45 -0.69
C SER A 80 0.79 -13.20 -2.02
N TRP A 81 1.55 -12.78 -3.02
CA TRP A 81 1.10 -12.59 -4.40
C TRP A 81 2.26 -12.80 -5.39
N ASP A 82 2.03 -13.66 -6.38
CA ASP A 82 3.04 -14.09 -7.37
C ASP A 82 2.96 -13.33 -8.71
N ASP A 83 2.10 -12.32 -8.83
CA ASP A 83 1.82 -11.56 -10.06
C ASP A 83 1.20 -12.31 -11.25
N GLU A 84 1.04 -13.62 -11.13
CA GLU A 84 0.42 -14.51 -12.11
C GLU A 84 -1.01 -14.88 -11.69
N SER A 85 -1.24 -15.01 -10.39
CA SER A 85 -2.52 -15.31 -9.80
C SER A 85 -3.43 -14.08 -9.76
N ASN A 86 -4.71 -14.28 -10.08
CA ASN A 86 -5.77 -13.26 -9.93
C ASN A 86 -6.28 -13.13 -8.49
N ASN A 87 -5.52 -13.62 -7.50
CA ASN A 87 -5.84 -13.51 -6.08
C ASN A 87 -4.57 -13.35 -5.24
N ILE A 88 -4.77 -12.85 -4.02
CA ILE A 88 -3.75 -12.82 -2.97
C ILE A 88 -4.09 -13.85 -1.90
N LYS A 89 -3.11 -14.24 -1.10
CA LYS A 89 -3.32 -14.99 0.14
C LYS A 89 -2.91 -14.12 1.33
N ILE A 90 -3.80 -13.96 2.31
CA ILE A 90 -3.41 -13.33 3.59
C ILE A 90 -2.68 -14.40 4.40
N LEU A 91 -1.41 -14.15 4.71
CA LEU A 91 -0.57 -15.06 5.48
C LEU A 91 -0.65 -14.77 6.98
N GLN A 92 -0.66 -13.49 7.34
CA GLN A 92 -0.66 -13.06 8.73
C GLN A 92 -1.31 -11.68 8.88
N LYS A 93 -2.11 -11.50 9.93
CA LYS A 93 -2.45 -10.17 10.45
C LYS A 93 -1.39 -9.76 11.46
N ILE A 94 -0.71 -8.64 11.22
CA ILE A 94 0.34 -8.13 12.12
C ILE A 94 -0.32 -7.41 13.30
N CYS A 95 -1.07 -6.35 13.00
CA CYS A 95 -1.75 -5.52 13.99
C CYS A 95 -2.89 -4.73 13.34
N GLY A 96 -3.62 -3.99 14.16
CA GLY A 96 -4.54 -2.96 13.70
C GLY A 96 -4.56 -1.81 14.69
N VAL A 97 -4.91 -0.63 14.22
CA VAL A 97 -5.10 0.54 15.09
C VAL A 97 -6.53 0.56 15.60
N GLU A 98 -6.72 0.95 16.86
CA GLU A 98 -8.05 1.12 17.43
C GLU A 98 -8.78 2.28 16.74
N THR A 99 -10.01 2.02 16.31
CA THR A 99 -10.82 2.95 15.51
C THR A 99 -12.17 3.17 16.18
N PRO A 100 -12.36 4.29 16.91
CA PRO A 100 -13.68 4.69 17.38
C PRO A 100 -14.63 4.84 16.18
N ALA A 101 -15.91 4.47 16.35
CA ALA A 101 -16.88 4.48 15.26
C ALA A 101 -17.11 5.90 14.68
N GLU A 102 -17.00 6.91 15.52
CA GLU A 102 -17.19 8.32 15.19
C GLU A 102 -15.96 8.92 14.47
N THR A 103 -14.78 8.33 14.68
CA THR A 103 -13.50 8.79 14.13
C THR A 103 -12.67 7.61 13.62
N PRO A 104 -13.15 6.91 12.57
CA PRO A 104 -12.44 5.75 12.06
C PRO A 104 -11.06 6.17 11.58
N LYS A 105 -10.01 5.47 12.01
CA LYS A 105 -8.64 5.70 11.56
C LYS A 105 -8.29 4.74 10.44
N LEU A 106 -7.71 5.23 9.37
CA LEU A 106 -7.25 4.45 8.23
C LEU A 106 -5.78 4.76 7.99
N PHE A 107 -4.99 3.74 7.67
CA PHE A 107 -3.64 3.99 7.16
C PHE A 107 -3.70 4.72 5.82
N ASN A 108 -2.73 5.60 5.60
CA ASN A 108 -2.51 6.30 4.34
C ASN A 108 -1.14 5.94 3.78
N ASP A 109 -0.12 6.77 3.96
CA ASP A 109 1.23 6.46 3.49
C ASP A 109 2.04 5.67 4.53
N ALA A 110 2.94 4.84 4.05
CA ALA A 110 3.90 4.13 4.86
C ALA A 110 5.23 3.90 4.12
N LYS A 111 6.31 3.80 4.88
CA LYS A 111 7.64 3.51 4.35
C LYS A 111 8.51 2.88 5.41
N CYS A 112 9.37 1.94 5.01
CA CYS A 112 10.41 1.44 5.91
C CYS A 112 11.58 2.42 5.98
N ASP A 113 12.16 2.58 7.17
CA ASP A 113 13.46 3.24 7.31
C ASP A 113 14.61 2.32 6.85
N CYS A 114 15.84 2.83 6.88
CA CYS A 114 17.02 2.08 6.43
C CYS A 114 17.38 0.85 7.27
N SER A 115 16.74 0.66 8.43
CA SER A 115 16.87 -0.55 9.26
C SER A 115 15.73 -1.54 9.04
N GLY A 116 14.83 -1.27 8.09
CA GLY A 116 13.69 -2.14 7.77
C GLY A 116 12.46 -1.92 8.65
N ARG A 117 12.49 -0.99 9.62
CA ARG A 117 11.33 -0.68 10.47
C ARG A 117 10.26 0.04 9.69
N LEU A 118 9.02 -0.41 9.79
CA LEU A 118 7.89 0.19 9.09
C LEU A 118 7.39 1.42 9.84
N TRP A 119 7.26 2.55 9.16
CA TRP A 119 6.56 3.74 9.65
C TRP A 119 5.30 3.95 8.84
N ALA A 120 4.14 4.04 9.50
CA ALA A 120 2.84 4.15 8.83
C ALA A 120 1.98 5.25 9.48
N GLY A 121 1.53 6.21 8.67
CA GLY A 121 0.62 7.25 9.11
C GLY A 121 -0.83 6.80 8.99
N ALA A 122 -1.64 7.10 10.01
CA ALA A 122 -3.10 6.97 9.94
C ALA A 122 -3.77 8.32 10.06
N HIS A 123 -4.91 8.48 9.39
CA HIS A 123 -5.78 9.64 9.47
C HIS A 123 -7.22 9.21 9.71
N SER A 124 -8.07 10.14 10.11
CA SER A 124 -9.52 9.94 10.04
C SER A 124 -10.07 10.64 8.80
N ILE A 125 -11.15 10.11 8.23
CA ILE A 125 -11.87 10.78 7.15
C ILE A 125 -12.75 11.84 7.78
N ALA A 126 -12.33 13.10 7.68
CA ALA A 126 -13.16 14.23 8.01
C ALA A 126 -13.51 15.02 6.74
N SER A 127 -14.74 15.53 6.67
CA SER A 127 -15.20 16.37 5.57
C SER A 127 -14.57 17.78 5.57
N ASP A 128 -13.99 18.21 6.69
CA ASP A 128 -13.37 19.53 6.86
C ASP A 128 -12.15 19.44 7.80
N PHE A 129 -10.96 19.27 7.22
CA PHE A 129 -9.68 19.18 7.97
C PHE A 129 -9.39 20.42 8.83
N ALA A 130 -9.97 21.58 8.51
CA ALA A 130 -9.72 22.82 9.25
C ALA A 130 -10.54 22.91 10.55
N LYS A 131 -11.57 22.06 10.71
CA LYS A 131 -12.44 22.04 11.89
C LYS A 131 -12.30 20.78 12.72
N THR A 132 -11.38 19.89 12.36
CA THR A 132 -11.14 18.67 13.11
C THR A 132 -9.97 18.82 14.06
N GLU A 133 -10.13 18.24 15.25
CA GLU A 133 -9.02 17.95 16.14
C GLU A 133 -7.91 17.17 15.40
N PRO A 134 -6.66 17.22 15.87
CA PRO A 134 -5.56 16.47 15.27
C PRO A 134 -5.75 14.96 15.48
N LEU A 135 -6.50 14.32 14.57
CA LEU A 135 -6.85 12.89 14.63
C LEU A 135 -5.81 11.97 13.96
N GLY A 136 -4.80 12.55 13.30
CA GLY A 136 -3.71 11.82 12.68
C GLY A 136 -2.76 11.22 13.70
N ALA A 137 -2.19 10.07 13.39
CA ALA A 137 -1.19 9.40 14.21
C ALA A 137 -0.14 8.71 13.35
N LEU A 138 1.08 8.60 13.87
CA LEU A 138 2.17 7.86 13.24
C LEU A 138 2.48 6.63 14.08
N TYR A 139 2.59 5.48 13.41
CA TYR A 139 2.85 4.19 14.03
C TYR A 139 4.17 3.63 13.51
N SER A 140 4.89 2.91 14.37
CA SER A 140 6.06 2.11 13.99
C SER A 140 5.79 0.63 14.29
N VAL A 141 6.20 -0.24 13.37
CA VAL A 141 6.13 -1.71 13.52
C VAL A 141 7.49 -2.31 13.29
#